data_AF-A0A2C9KX08-F1
#
_entry.id   AF-A0A2C9KX08-F1
#
_cell.length_a   1.000
_cell.length_b   1.000
_cell.length_c   1.000
_cell.angle_alpha   90.00
_cell.angle_beta   90.00
_cell.angle_gamma   90.00
#
_symmetry.space_group_name_H-M   'P 1'
#
loop_
_entity.id
_entity.type
_entity.pdbx_description
1 polymer ?
#
loop_
_entity_poly.entity_id
_entity_poly.type
_entity_poly.pdbx_seq_one_letter_code
_entity_poly.pdbx_strand_id
1 'polypeptide(L)'
;MQIFDFHYIKPIDQVWIFDLADGGARLLRLREGHSAPPSFIRFYGTDGQNILTAGQDSTVRSFSTVHDKNNKNLGRASYFKKASKRAGLKLDKYKMPPVVRFAAGMKETFHKQSLE
;
A
#
# COMPACT_ATOMS: atom_id res chain seq x y z
N MET A 1 -28.99 8.22 27.86
CA MET A 1 -28.75 7.98 26.42
C MET A 1 -27.44 8.65 26.05
N GLN A 2 -26.35 7.91 26.14
CA GLN A 2 -25.00 8.45 25.97
C GLN A 2 -24.60 8.20 24.51
N ILE A 3 -24.41 9.28 23.77
CA ILE A 3 -23.92 9.26 22.38
C ILE A 3 -22.44 8.91 22.50
N PHE A 4 -22.06 7.72 22.03
CA PHE A 4 -20.66 7.35 21.92
C PHE A 4 -20.08 8.02 20.68
N ASP A 5 -19.08 8.88 20.88
CA ASP A 5 -18.28 9.47 19.82
C ASP A 5 -17.69 8.38 18.94
N PHE A 6 -18.09 8.37 17.66
CA PHE A 6 -17.51 7.54 16.62
C PHE A 6 -16.08 8.02 16.32
N HIS A 7 -15.11 7.59 17.14
CA HIS A 7 -13.72 7.59 16.72
C HIS A 7 -13.58 6.58 15.58
N TYR A 8 -13.25 7.08 14.39
CA TYR A 8 -13.09 6.30 13.17
C TYR A 8 -11.91 5.32 13.30
N ILE A 9 -12.16 4.16 13.90
CA ILE A 9 -11.23 3.03 13.90
C ILE A 9 -11.37 2.39 12.53
N LYS A 10 -10.35 2.56 11.68
CA LYS A 10 -10.26 1.85 10.38
C LYS A 10 -10.46 0.36 10.65
N PRO A 11 -11.52 -0.31 10.13
CA PRO A 11 -11.60 -1.75 10.18
C PRO A 11 -10.40 -2.28 9.39
N ILE A 12 -9.51 -2.96 10.10
CA ILE A 12 -8.43 -3.71 9.49
C ILE A 12 -9.09 -5.00 9.00
N ASP A 13 -9.37 -5.07 7.71
CA ASP A 13 -9.98 -6.22 7.05
C ASP A 13 -8.93 -7.34 6.93
N GLN A 14 -8.67 -8.01 8.04
CA GLN A 14 -7.81 -9.18 8.14
C GLN A 14 -8.66 -10.44 8.26
N VAL A 15 -8.44 -11.37 7.33
CA VAL A 15 -9.02 -12.71 7.38
C VAL A 15 -7.93 -13.68 7.76
N TRP A 16 -8.11 -14.33 8.90
CA TRP A 16 -7.28 -15.42 9.39
C TRP A 16 -7.99 -16.74 9.13
N ILE A 17 -7.22 -17.79 8.87
CA ILE A 17 -7.72 -19.15 8.80
C ILE A 17 -6.88 -20.06 9.69
N PHE A 18 -7.53 -21.08 10.23
CA PHE A 18 -6.99 -22.02 11.21
C PHE A 18 -7.11 -23.42 10.60
N ASP A 19 -6.32 -23.68 9.56
CA ASP A 19 -6.33 -24.93 8.81
C ASP A 19 -5.07 -25.78 9.03
N LEU A 20 -4.19 -25.36 9.94
CA LEU A 20 -2.94 -26.06 10.26
C LEU A 20 -3.17 -27.17 11.31
N ALA A 21 -2.50 -28.31 11.13
CA ALA A 21 -2.62 -29.47 12.02
C ALA A 21 -2.11 -29.22 13.45
N ASP A 22 -1.27 -28.21 13.64
CA ASP A 22 -0.76 -27.74 14.93
C ASP A 22 -1.70 -26.73 15.63
N GLY A 23 -2.85 -26.40 15.01
CA GLY A 23 -3.77 -25.36 15.50
C GLY A 23 -3.31 -23.93 15.21
N GLY A 24 -2.25 -23.75 14.41
CA GLY A 24 -1.74 -22.45 14.03
C GLY A 24 -2.70 -21.64 13.15
N ALA A 25 -2.62 -20.31 13.28
CA ALA A 25 -3.33 -19.38 12.41
C ALA A 25 -2.42 -18.89 11.28
N ARG A 26 -2.94 -18.82 10.05
CA ARG A 26 -2.28 -18.10 8.96
C ARG A 26 -3.16 -17.00 8.41
N LEU A 27 -2.53 -15.89 8.04
CA LEU A 27 -3.21 -14.75 7.43
C LEU A 27 -3.59 -15.13 5.99
N LEU A 28 -4.88 -15.20 5.70
CA LEU A 28 -5.39 -15.50 4.36
C LEU A 28 -5.48 -14.23 3.51
N ARG A 29 -5.98 -13.15 4.09
CA ARG A 29 -6.20 -11.89 3.37
C ARG A 29 -6.00 -10.72 4.30
N LEU A 30 -5.28 -9.72 3.82
CA LEU A 30 -5.17 -8.41 4.44
C LEU A 30 -5.62 -7.38 3.41
N ARG A 31 -6.69 -6.65 3.70
CA ARG A 31 -7.01 -5.44 2.96
C ARG A 31 -6.51 -4.26 3.76
N GLU A 32 -5.52 -3.59 3.19
CA GLU A 32 -4.95 -2.39 3.77
C GLU A 32 -5.02 -1.23 2.78
N GLY A 33 -5.42 -0.06 3.29
CA GLY A 33 -5.44 1.18 2.55
C GLY A 33 -4.50 2.21 3.15
N HIS A 34 -4.64 3.45 2.71
CA HIS A 34 -3.95 4.57 3.37
C HIS A 34 -4.48 4.77 4.79
N SER A 35 -3.56 5.02 5.73
CA SER A 35 -3.89 5.32 7.13
C SER A 35 -4.30 6.77 7.34
N ALA A 36 -4.02 7.63 6.37
CA ALA A 36 -4.44 9.04 6.30
C ALA A 36 -5.00 9.35 4.90
N PRO A 37 -5.65 10.50 4.67
CA PRO A 37 -6.22 10.83 3.36
C PRO A 37 -5.19 10.76 2.22
N PRO A 38 -5.56 10.21 1.05
CA PRO A 38 -4.72 10.26 -0.13
C PRO A 38 -4.61 11.72 -0.63
N SER A 39 -3.40 12.11 -1.01
CA SER A 39 -3.06 13.45 -1.52
C SER A 39 -3.00 13.49 -3.05
N PHE A 40 -2.70 12.36 -3.69
CA PHE A 40 -2.60 12.28 -5.15
C PHE A 40 -2.95 10.87 -5.65
N ILE A 41 -3.70 10.81 -6.75
CA ILE A 41 -4.22 9.57 -7.34
C ILE A 41 -4.08 9.67 -8.85
N ARG A 42 -3.61 8.61 -9.52
CA ARG A 42 -3.51 8.55 -10.97
C ARG A 42 -3.57 7.11 -11.49
N PHE A 43 -4.22 6.89 -12.63
CA PHE A 43 -4.10 5.63 -13.37
C PHE A 43 -2.65 5.37 -13.81
N TYR A 44 -2.27 4.11 -13.80
CA TYR A 44 -0.94 3.65 -14.17
C TYR A 44 -1.04 2.34 -14.92
N GLY A 45 -0.29 2.22 -16.02
CA GLY A 45 -0.46 1.11 -16.95
C GLY A 45 -1.03 1.57 -18.29
N THR A 46 -0.82 0.75 -19.32
CA THR A 46 -1.48 0.88 -20.62
C THR A 46 -2.95 0.48 -20.54
N ASP A 47 -3.26 -0.45 -19.64
CA ASP A 47 -4.56 -1.13 -19.61
C ASP A 47 -5.51 -0.50 -18.60
N GLY A 48 -5.10 0.56 -17.89
CA GLY A 48 -5.91 1.21 -16.84
C GLY A 48 -6.17 0.34 -15.59
N GLN A 49 -5.57 -0.85 -15.51
CA GLN A 49 -5.87 -1.85 -14.47
C GLN A 49 -5.28 -1.54 -13.09
N ASN A 50 -4.44 -0.51 -13.00
CA ASN A 50 -3.79 -0.10 -11.76
C ASN A 50 -3.96 1.40 -11.54
N ILE A 51 -4.13 1.75 -10.27
CA ILE A 51 -4.22 3.11 -9.77
C ILE A 51 -3.09 3.29 -8.77
N LEU A 52 -2.20 4.24 -9.04
CA LEU A 52 -1.19 4.66 -8.08
C LEU A 52 -1.75 5.76 -7.18
N THR A 53 -1.51 5.62 -5.90
CA THR A 53 -1.99 6.57 -4.88
C THR A 53 -0.85 6.95 -3.94
N ALA A 54 -0.82 8.22 -3.56
CA ALA A 54 0.05 8.75 -2.53
C ALA A 54 -0.80 9.34 -1.41
N GLY A 55 -0.30 9.30 -0.17
CA GLY A 55 -1.06 9.77 0.99
C GLY A 55 -0.26 10.58 2.01
N GLN A 56 -1.01 11.19 2.92
CA GLN A 56 -0.46 11.90 4.09
C GLN A 56 0.26 10.99 5.08
N ASP A 57 0.08 9.67 4.94
CA ASP A 57 0.85 8.66 5.66
C ASP A 57 2.29 8.51 5.14
N SER A 58 2.66 9.32 4.13
CA SER A 58 3.92 9.29 3.39
C SER A 58 4.15 7.98 2.68
N THR A 59 3.09 7.25 2.32
CA THR A 59 3.18 6.01 1.56
C THR A 59 2.72 6.20 0.14
N VAL A 60 3.22 5.34 -0.74
CA VAL A 60 2.69 5.16 -2.09
C VAL A 60 2.16 3.74 -2.20
N ARG A 61 0.96 3.58 -2.76
CA ARG A 61 0.30 2.29 -2.95
C ARG A 61 -0.15 2.15 -4.41
N SER A 62 -0.33 0.92 -4.85
CA SER A 62 -0.92 0.56 -6.13
C SER A 62 -2.18 -0.25 -5.83
N PHE A 63 -3.32 0.22 -6.31
CA PHE A 63 -4.59 -0.49 -6.24
C PHE A 63 -4.92 -1.06 -7.61
N SER A 64 -5.29 -2.33 -7.68
CA SER A 64 -5.80 -2.91 -8.91
C SER A 64 -7.30 -2.69 -9.00
N THR A 65 -7.78 -2.32 -10.19
CA THR A 65 -9.21 -2.22 -10.48
C THR A 65 -9.86 -3.59 -10.69
N VAL A 66 -9.07 -4.65 -10.86
CA VAL A 66 -9.57 -6.00 -11.14
C VAL A 66 -9.76 -6.80 -9.86
N HIS A 67 -8.74 -6.87 -9.00
CA HIS A 67 -8.78 -7.68 -7.77
C HIS A 67 -7.90 -7.09 -6.66
N ASP A 68 -8.43 -7.04 -5.44
CA ASP A 68 -7.69 -6.58 -4.25
C ASP A 68 -6.38 -7.36 -4.00
N LYS A 69 -6.32 -8.62 -4.41
CA LYS A 69 -5.12 -9.47 -4.26
C LYS A 69 -3.89 -8.90 -4.97
N ASN A 70 -4.12 -8.05 -5.98
CA ASN A 70 -3.08 -7.42 -6.77
C ASN A 70 -2.67 -6.05 -6.21
N ASN A 71 -3.29 -5.60 -5.12
CA ASN A 71 -2.92 -4.36 -4.45
C ASN A 71 -1.50 -4.49 -3.87
N LYS A 72 -0.71 -3.43 -4.00
CA LYS A 72 0.69 -3.41 -3.55
C LYS A 72 0.95 -2.18 -2.71
N ASN A 73 1.67 -2.38 -1.62
CA ASN A 73 2.27 -1.29 -0.85
C ASN A 73 3.69 -1.04 -1.38
N LEU A 74 3.92 0.12 -1.99
CA LEU A 74 5.23 0.48 -2.56
C LEU A 74 6.18 1.07 -1.51
N GLY A 75 5.71 1.19 -0.27
CA GLY A 75 6.48 1.57 0.89
C GLY A 75 6.19 2.97 1.40
N ARG A 76 6.79 3.27 2.55
CA ARG A 76 6.76 4.58 3.21
C ARG A 76 8.03 5.36 2.89
N ALA A 77 7.88 6.61 2.49
CA ALA A 77 8.97 7.54 2.25
C ALA A 77 9.72 7.84 3.55
N SER A 78 11.04 7.68 3.52
CA SER A 78 11.93 7.90 4.66
C SER A 78 13.30 8.35 4.19
N TYR A 79 13.89 9.30 4.91
CA TYR A 79 15.26 9.78 4.68
C TYR A 79 16.29 8.66 4.91
N PHE A 80 16.04 7.78 5.90
CA PHE A 80 16.97 6.71 6.28
C PHE A 80 16.23 5.38 6.45
N LYS A 81 15.97 4.70 5.32
CA LYS A 81 15.18 3.46 5.26
C LYS A 81 15.63 2.37 6.24
N LYS A 82 16.95 2.16 6.43
CA LYS A 82 17.48 1.14 7.36
C LYS A 82 17.16 1.48 8.82
N ALA A 83 17.34 2.75 9.21
CA ALA A 83 17.09 3.19 10.58
C ALA A 83 15.59 3.26 10.87
N SER A 84 14.79 3.71 9.91
CA SER A 84 13.31 3.69 9.95
C SER A 84 12.74 2.30 10.21
N LYS A 85 13.26 1.26 9.52
CA LYS A 85 12.86 -0.13 9.77
C LYS A 85 13.14 -0.61 11.20
N ARG A 86 14.27 -0.19 11.79
CA ARG A 86 14.68 -0.58 13.15
C ARG A 86 13.87 0.15 14.23
N ALA A 87 13.49 1.40 13.98
CA ALA A 87 12.74 2.22 14.94
C ALA A 87 11.27 1.80 15.09
N GLY A 88 10.73 1.05 14.13
CA GLY A 88 9.31 0.69 14.09
C GLY A 88 8.40 1.83 13.63
N LEU A 89 7.17 1.48 13.23
CA LEU A 89 6.29 2.40 12.49
C LEU A 89 5.86 3.65 13.26
N LYS A 90 5.69 3.56 14.59
CA LYS A 90 5.17 4.64 15.46
C LYS A 90 6.24 5.64 15.90
N LEU A 91 7.51 5.23 15.96
CA LEU A 91 8.62 6.04 16.49
C LEU A 91 9.58 6.52 15.39
N ASP A 92 9.19 6.37 14.12
CA ASP A 92 10.06 6.67 12.99
C ASP A 92 10.27 8.18 12.79
N LYS A 93 11.35 8.68 13.41
CA LYS A 93 11.84 10.06 13.24
C LYS A 93 12.37 10.34 11.83
N TYR A 94 12.61 9.30 11.04
CA TYR A 94 13.14 9.43 9.68
C TYR A 94 12.03 9.41 8.63
N LYS A 95 10.76 9.44 9.02
CA LYS A 95 9.62 9.55 8.11
C LYS A 95 9.72 10.86 7.33
N MET A 96 9.57 10.78 6.01
CA MET A 96 9.50 11.98 5.16
C MET A 96 8.13 12.66 5.31
N PRO A 97 8.01 13.95 4.96
CA PRO A 97 6.73 14.63 4.85
C PRO A 97 5.74 13.88 3.92
N PRO A 98 4.43 14.19 3.99
CA PRO A 98 3.42 13.68 3.09
C PRO A 98 3.85 13.67 1.61
N VAL A 99 3.55 12.58 0.91
CA VAL A 99 3.85 12.50 -0.53
C VAL A 99 2.76 13.27 -1.28
N VAL A 100 3.04 14.51 -1.65
CA VAL A 100 2.04 15.40 -2.27
C VAL A 100 1.79 15.11 -3.74
N ARG A 101 2.82 14.66 -4.47
CA ARG A 101 2.78 14.27 -5.89
C ARG A 101 3.88 13.26 -6.18
N PHE A 102 3.74 12.53 -7.28
CA PHE A 102 4.78 11.65 -7.81
C PHE A 102 4.77 11.66 -9.33
N ALA A 103 5.90 11.28 -9.94
CA ALA A 103 6.00 10.96 -11.35
C ALA A 103 6.16 9.44 -11.48
N ALA A 104 5.42 8.84 -12.42
CA ALA A 104 5.51 7.42 -12.74
C ALA A 104 5.60 7.27 -14.25
N GLY A 105 6.59 6.51 -14.72
CA GLY A 105 6.81 6.20 -16.13
C GLY A 105 6.74 4.69 -16.36
N MET A 106 6.32 4.30 -17.55
CA MET A 106 6.29 2.90 -17.94
C MET A 106 7.60 2.53 -18.62
N LYS A 107 8.09 1.32 -18.38
CA LYS A 107 9.20 0.78 -19.15
C LYS A 107 8.62 0.23 -20.45
N GLU A 108 8.96 0.85 -21.58
CA GLU A 108 8.70 0.20 -22.87
C GLU A 108 9.60 -1.04 -22.98
N THR A 109 8.99 -2.22 -23.00
CA THR A 109 9.68 -3.45 -23.33
C THR A 109 9.75 -3.59 -24.84
N PHE A 110 10.88 -3.21 -25.41
CA PHE A 110 11.18 -3.54 -26.81
C PHE A 110 11.34 -5.07 -26.91
N HIS A 111 10.38 -5.72 -27.54
CA HIS A 111 10.56 -7.10 -27.97
C HIS A 111 11.62 -7.12 -29.07
N LYS A 112 12.78 -7.73 -28.81
CA LYS A 112 13.76 -8.01 -29.87
C LYS A 112 13.06 -8.92 -30.89
N GLN A 113 12.76 -8.38 -32.07
CA GLN A 113 12.44 -9.22 -33.22
C GLN A 113 13.73 -9.95 -33.58
N SER A 114 13.73 -11.27 -33.40
CA SER A 114 14.77 -12.13 -33.94
C SER A 114 14.76 -11.95 -35.46
N LEU A 115 15.84 -11.43 -36.02
CA LEU A 115 16.06 -11.48 -37.46
C LEU A 115 16.33 -12.94 -37.82
N GLU A 116 15.51 -13.47 -38.73
CA GLU A 116 15.75 -14.77 -39.38
C GLU A 116 17.05 -14.76 -40.19
#